data_AF-A0A1J3JAG7-F1
#
_entry.id   AF-A0A1J3JAG7-F1
#
_cell.length_a   1.000
_cell.length_b   1.000
_cell.length_c   1.000
_cell.angle_alpha   90.00
_cell.angle_beta   90.00
_cell.angle_gamma   90.00
#
_symmetry.space_group_name_H-M   'P 1'
#
loop_
_entity.id
_entity.type
_entity.pdbx_description
1 polymer ?
#
loop_
_entity_poly.entity_id
_entity_poly.type
_entity_poly.pdbx_seq_one_letter_code
_entity_poly.pdbx_strand_id
1 'polypeptide(L)'
;LQSLKRDGEDSSFSEETYCELVKVFIESQSIKSLAALIIEAHKLESLSTECDKSVGFGIVNACEKLGFSGKSILDEVDAQGGFGGVGVYVPILMAYCKENRTAEATQLVKEISSGSEVQLDVETYKALIEASMTKQDFESAL
;
A
#
# COMPACT_ATOMS: atom_id res chain seq x y z
N LEU A 1 24.86 33.30 12.07
CA LEU A 1 25.02 31.84 11.84
C LEU A 1 23.71 31.34 11.26
N GLN A 2 23.57 31.35 9.94
CA GLN A 2 22.43 30.73 9.27
C GLN A 2 22.67 29.22 9.28
N SER A 3 21.87 28.48 10.05
CA SER A 3 21.88 27.03 10.02
C SER A 3 21.42 26.57 8.65
N LEU A 4 22.33 25.94 7.92
CA LEU A 4 22.05 25.16 6.72
C LEU A 4 21.01 24.10 7.07
N LYS A 5 19.76 24.34 6.65
CA LYS A 5 18.74 23.31 6.59
C LYS A 5 19.23 22.33 5.51
N ARG A 6 19.80 21.22 5.95
CA ARG A 6 20.16 20.10 5.09
C ARG A 6 18.84 19.61 4.49
N ASP A 7 18.62 19.89 3.21
CA ASP A 7 17.56 19.26 2.43
C ASP A 7 17.76 17.74 2.60
N GLY A 8 16.82 17.11 3.29
CA GLY A 8 16.78 15.66 3.37
C GLY A 8 16.48 15.16 1.98
N GLU A 9 17.46 14.49 1.37
CA GLU A 9 17.26 13.73 0.15
C GLU A 9 16.03 12.83 0.34
N ASP A 10 15.10 12.87 -0.61
CA ASP A 10 13.96 11.97 -0.66
C ASP A 10 14.50 10.54 -0.64
N SER A 11 14.33 9.83 0.47
CA SER A 11 14.86 8.48 0.64
C SER A 11 14.04 7.43 -0.12
N SER A 12 13.02 7.85 -0.86
CA SER A 12 12.13 7.00 -1.65
C SER A 12 12.59 6.91 -3.09
N PHE A 13 12.51 5.71 -3.68
CA PHE A 13 12.76 5.53 -5.12
C PHE A 13 11.65 6.18 -5.95
N SER A 14 11.99 6.54 -7.19
CA SER A 14 10.99 7.08 -8.10
C SER A 14 9.94 6.00 -8.46
N GLU A 15 8.74 6.46 -8.82
CA GLU A 15 7.68 5.60 -9.32
C GLU A 15 8.14 4.74 -10.51
N GLU A 16 8.91 5.34 -11.43
CA GLU A 16 9.43 4.65 -12.62
C GLU A 16 10.36 3.50 -12.22
N THR A 17 11.24 3.71 -11.23
CA THR A 17 12.11 2.65 -10.69
C THR A 17 11.31 1.47 -10.16
N TYR A 18 10.24 1.72 -9.40
CA TYR A 18 9.37 0.63 -8.93
C TYR A 18 8.64 -0.08 -10.07
N CYS A 19 8.21 0.64 -11.10
CA CYS A 19 7.56 0.03 -12.26
C CYS A 19 8.51 -0.88 -13.04
N GLU A 20 9.75 -0.45 -13.27
CA GLU A 20 10.79 -1.28 -13.90
C GLU A 20 11.10 -2.53 -13.05
N LEU A 21 11.24 -2.35 -11.74
CA LEU A 21 11.44 -3.44 -10.79
C LEU A 21 10.32 -4.48 -10.87
N VAL A 22 9.07 -4.04 -10.75
CA VAL A 22 7.89 -4.94 -10.78
C VAL A 22 7.80 -5.68 -12.12
N LYS A 23 8.05 -5.02 -13.26
CA LYS A 23 8.07 -5.68 -14.57
C LYS A 23 9.08 -6.82 -14.60
N VAL A 24 10.33 -6.58 -14.18
CA VAL A 24 11.40 -7.59 -14.17
C VAL A 24 11.02 -8.79 -13.29
N PHE A 25 10.47 -8.55 -12.10
CA PHE A 25 10.10 -9.63 -11.18
C PHE A 25 8.87 -10.42 -11.65
N ILE A 26 7.92 -9.78 -12.32
CA ILE A 26 6.73 -10.48 -12.82
C ILE A 26 7.05 -11.26 -14.10
N GLU A 27 7.88 -10.73 -14.99
CA GLU A 27 8.37 -11.45 -16.18
C GLU A 27 9.14 -12.71 -15.80
N SER A 28 9.80 -12.72 -14.64
CA SER A 28 10.45 -13.89 -14.04
C SER A 28 9.54 -14.77 -13.16
N GLN A 29 8.22 -14.52 -13.17
CA GLN A 29 7.20 -15.21 -12.34
C GLN A 29 7.50 -15.20 -10.83
N SER A 30 8.18 -14.17 -10.37
CA SER A 30 8.81 -14.15 -9.05
C SER A 30 8.09 -13.23 -8.06
N ILE A 31 6.76 -13.37 -7.95
CA ILE A 31 5.94 -12.64 -6.97
C ILE A 31 6.45 -12.84 -5.53
N LYS A 32 6.96 -14.05 -5.24
CA LYS A 32 7.56 -14.40 -3.94
C LYS A 32 8.75 -13.51 -3.58
N SER A 33 9.58 -13.17 -4.57
CA SER A 33 10.75 -12.30 -4.33
C SER A 33 10.34 -10.84 -4.15
N LEU A 34 9.26 -10.38 -4.79
CA LEU A 34 8.70 -9.05 -4.49
C LEU A 34 8.19 -8.98 -3.05
N ALA A 35 7.45 -10.00 -2.61
CA ALA A 35 6.98 -10.09 -1.23
C ALA A 35 8.16 -10.14 -0.23
N ALA A 36 9.19 -10.95 -0.51
CA ALA A 36 10.39 -11.01 0.31
C ALA A 36 11.12 -9.65 0.37
N LEU A 37 11.23 -8.95 -0.77
CA LEU A 37 11.82 -7.61 -0.82
C LEU A 37 11.05 -6.60 0.04
N ILE A 38 9.71 -6.63 -0.01
CA ILE A 38 8.87 -5.80 0.85
C ILE A 38 9.15 -6.08 2.32
N ILE A 39 9.19 -7.36 2.71
CA ILE A 39 9.43 -7.76 4.10
C ILE A 39 10.82 -7.31 4.58
N GLU A 40 11.86 -7.54 3.78
CA GLU A 40 13.23 -7.14 4.15
C GLU A 40 13.40 -5.63 4.15
N ALA A 41 12.80 -4.91 3.20
CA ALA A 41 12.82 -3.45 3.18
C ALA A 41 12.13 -2.88 4.42
N HIS A 42 10.97 -3.42 4.79
CA HIS A 42 10.24 -2.95 5.97
C HIS A 42 11.03 -3.11 7.27
N LYS A 43 11.82 -4.18 7.42
CA LYS A 43 12.73 -4.34 8.57
C LYS A 43 13.83 -3.28 8.66
N LEU A 44 14.20 -2.69 7.52
CA LEU A 44 15.24 -1.66 7.41
C LEU A 44 14.67 -0.25 7.45
N GLU A 45 13.37 -0.08 7.25
CA GLU A 45 12.68 1.21 7.32
C GLU A 45 12.70 1.77 8.74
N SER A 46 12.86 3.09 8.85
CA SER A 46 12.65 3.79 10.11
C SER A 46 11.19 3.68 10.52
N LEU A 47 10.92 3.61 11.83
CA LEU A 47 9.56 3.75 12.39
C LEU A 47 8.89 5.08 12.04
N SER A 48 9.67 6.08 11.61
CA SER A 48 9.19 7.39 11.17
C SER A 48 8.99 7.50 9.66
N THR A 49 9.13 6.41 8.90
CA THR A 49 8.93 6.42 7.45
C THR A 49 7.46 6.66 7.15
N GLU A 50 7.15 7.69 6.37
CA GLU A 50 5.80 7.93 5.87
C GLU A 50 5.36 6.77 4.97
N CYS A 51 4.08 6.39 5.04
CA CYS A 51 3.62 5.18 4.37
C CYS A 51 3.81 5.23 2.85
N ASP A 52 3.63 6.40 2.24
CA ASP A 52 3.79 6.67 0.80
C ASP A 52 5.26 6.67 0.33
N LYS A 53 6.21 6.81 1.27
CA LYS A 53 7.66 6.74 1.00
C LYS A 53 8.24 5.34 1.22
N SER A 54 7.45 4.40 1.73
CA SER A 54 7.89 3.02 1.97
C SER A 54 8.11 2.25 0.66
N VAL A 55 8.99 1.26 0.72
CA VAL A 55 9.22 0.32 -0.40
C VAL A 55 7.97 -0.51 -0.67
N GLY A 56 7.24 -0.89 0.39
CA GLY A 56 5.96 -1.58 0.27
C GLY A 56 4.94 -0.80 -0.56
N PHE A 57 4.80 0.50 -0.29
CA PHE A 57 3.92 1.37 -1.07
C PHE A 57 4.34 1.47 -2.53
N GLY A 58 5.63 1.74 -2.78
CA GLY A 58 6.16 1.89 -4.12
C GLY A 58 5.92 0.65 -5.00
N ILE A 59 6.23 -0.53 -4.47
CA ILE A 59 6.04 -1.80 -5.19
C ILE A 59 4.56 -2.07 -5.47
N VAL A 60 3.69 -1.94 -4.45
CA VAL A 60 2.27 -2.28 -4.62
C VAL A 60 1.55 -1.27 -5.52
N ASN A 61 1.85 0.02 -5.39
CA ASN A 61 1.34 1.05 -6.30
C ASN A 61 1.78 0.80 -7.75
N ALA A 62 3.03 0.36 -7.96
CA ALA A 62 3.52 -0.03 -9.29
C ALA A 62 2.80 -1.28 -9.84
N CYS A 63 2.53 -2.29 -9.01
CA CYS A 63 1.71 -3.45 -9.41
C CYS A 63 0.35 -3.00 -9.96
N GLU A 64 -0.39 -2.18 -9.21
CA GLU A 64 -1.71 -1.66 -9.62
C GLU A 64 -1.64 -0.88 -10.94
N LYS A 65 -0.63 -0.03 -11.11
CA LYS A 65 -0.40 0.74 -12.35
C LYS A 65 -0.13 -0.14 -13.57
N LEU A 66 0.51 -1.29 -13.34
CA LEU A 66 0.82 -2.27 -14.39
C LEU A 66 -0.32 -3.28 -14.60
N GLY A 67 -1.43 -3.15 -13.86
CA GLY A 67 -2.60 -4.03 -13.96
C GLY A 67 -2.47 -5.34 -13.19
N PHE A 68 -1.52 -5.43 -12.27
CA PHE A 68 -1.36 -6.57 -11.36
C PHE A 68 -2.02 -6.27 -10.01
N SER A 69 -2.65 -7.29 -9.42
CA SER A 69 -3.33 -7.11 -8.14
C SER A 69 -2.32 -6.97 -6.99
N GLY A 70 -2.35 -5.83 -6.31
CA GLY A 70 -1.63 -5.57 -5.08
C GLY A 70 -2.08 -6.49 -3.94
N LYS A 71 -3.34 -6.95 -3.94
CA LYS A 71 -3.82 -7.94 -2.97
C LYS A 71 -3.09 -9.27 -3.10
N SER A 72 -2.75 -9.71 -4.31
CA SER A 72 -1.94 -10.93 -4.50
C SER A 72 -0.53 -10.79 -3.92
N ILE A 73 0.04 -9.59 -3.91
CA ILE A 73 1.34 -9.32 -3.26
C ILE A 73 1.19 -9.39 -1.73
N LEU A 74 0.14 -8.76 -1.19
CA LEU A 74 -0.16 -8.82 0.25
C LEU A 74 -0.38 -10.27 0.72
N ASP A 75 -1.16 -11.06 -0.01
CA ASP A 75 -1.41 -12.46 0.32
C ASP A 75 -0.11 -13.28 0.33
N GLU A 76 0.82 -12.99 -0.57
CA GLU A 76 2.14 -13.65 -0.60
C GLU A 76 3.05 -13.16 0.54
N VAL A 77 2.99 -11.88 0.94
CA VAL A 77 3.68 -11.38 2.13
C VAL A 77 3.20 -12.11 3.39
N ASP A 78 1.87 -12.27 3.53
CA ASP A 78 1.25 -13.00 4.63
C ASP A 78 1.61 -14.49 4.59
N ALA A 79 1.62 -15.11 3.40
CA ALA A 79 2.01 -16.51 3.22
C ALA A 79 3.48 -16.78 3.61
N GLN A 80 4.34 -15.78 3.50
CA GLN A 80 5.73 -15.83 3.98
C GLN A 80 5.85 -15.55 5.49
N GLY A 81 4.73 -15.27 6.18
CA GLY A 81 4.71 -14.93 7.60
C GLY A 81 5.38 -13.59 7.90
N GLY A 82 5.46 -12.71 6.91
CA GLY A 82 6.09 -11.40 7.03
C GLY A 82 5.08 -10.28 7.26
N PHE A 83 5.61 -9.08 7.48
CA PHE A 83 4.83 -7.86 7.62
C PHE A 83 5.47 -6.78 6.75
N GLY A 84 4.69 -6.22 5.82
CA GLY A 84 5.17 -5.21 4.87
C GLY A 84 4.88 -3.76 5.28
N GLY A 85 4.35 -3.54 6.48
CA GLY A 85 3.98 -2.21 6.97
C GLY A 85 2.68 -1.67 6.37
N VAL A 86 2.25 -0.50 6.90
CA VAL A 86 1.03 0.21 6.46
C VAL A 86 1.09 0.53 4.96
N GLY A 87 2.28 0.79 4.43
CA GLY A 87 2.50 1.16 3.03
C GLY A 87 2.01 0.16 2.00
N VAL A 88 1.92 -1.14 2.33
CA VAL A 88 1.36 -2.16 1.43
C VAL A 88 -0.15 -2.01 1.28
N TYR A 89 -0.85 -1.60 2.33
CA TYR A 89 -2.31 -1.57 2.37
C TYR A 89 -2.90 -0.35 1.67
N VAL A 90 -2.29 0.83 1.86
CA VAL A 90 -2.77 2.11 1.31
C VAL A 90 -3.01 2.07 -0.21
N PRO A 91 -2.06 1.63 -1.07
CA PRO A 91 -2.28 1.60 -2.51
C PRO A 91 -3.35 0.59 -2.95
N ILE A 92 -3.52 -0.53 -2.22
CA ILE A 92 -4.61 -1.49 -2.48
C ILE A 92 -5.97 -0.85 -2.17
N LEU A 93 -6.07 -0.15 -1.03
CA LEU A 93 -7.28 0.58 -0.65
C LEU A 93 -7.60 1.67 -1.66
N MET A 94 -6.61 2.45 -2.11
CA MET A 94 -6.77 3.46 -3.16
C MET A 94 -7.27 2.84 -4.47
N ALA A 95 -6.73 1.70 -4.87
CA ALA A 95 -7.18 0.97 -6.06
C ALA A 95 -8.63 0.50 -5.93
N TYR A 96 -9.00 -0.12 -4.81
CA TYR A 96 -10.38 -0.53 -4.55
C TYR A 96 -11.37 0.65 -4.55
N CYS A 97 -10.99 1.78 -3.93
CA CYS A 97 -11.81 2.99 -3.96
C CYS A 97 -12.00 3.51 -5.40
N LYS A 98 -10.92 3.58 -6.18
CA LYS A 98 -10.96 4.00 -7.59
C LYS A 98 -11.83 3.07 -8.46
N GLU A 99 -11.83 1.78 -8.15
CA GLU A 99 -12.61 0.75 -8.85
C GLU A 99 -14.04 0.58 -8.30
N ASN A 100 -14.46 1.38 -7.30
CA ASN A 100 -15.74 1.24 -6.60
C ASN A 100 -15.96 -0.13 -5.93
N ARG A 101 -14.87 -0.82 -5.58
CA ARG A 101 -14.84 -2.13 -4.90
C ARG A 101 -14.93 -1.98 -3.39
N THR A 102 -16.02 -1.35 -2.94
CA THR A 102 -16.21 -0.94 -1.54
C THR A 102 -16.33 -2.13 -0.58
N ALA A 103 -16.80 -3.28 -1.04
CA ALA A 103 -16.88 -4.49 -0.21
C ALA A 103 -15.48 -4.99 0.14
N GLU A 104 -14.59 -5.09 -0.85
CA GLU A 104 -13.20 -5.48 -0.65
C GLU A 104 -12.41 -4.44 0.15
N ALA A 105 -12.65 -3.14 -0.07
CA ALA A 105 -12.07 -2.09 0.76
C ALA A 105 -12.49 -2.22 2.23
N THR A 106 -13.78 -2.46 2.49
CA THR A 106 -14.30 -2.65 3.86
C THR A 106 -13.71 -3.89 4.52
N GLN A 107 -13.58 -4.99 3.76
CA GLN A 107 -12.97 -6.21 4.25
C GLN A 107 -11.50 -5.98 4.62
N LEU A 108 -10.73 -5.32 3.75
CA LEU A 108 -9.30 -5.07 3.98
C LEU A 108 -9.08 -4.15 5.20
N VAL A 109 -9.93 -3.14 5.39
CA VAL A 109 -9.90 -2.30 6.60
C VAL A 109 -10.17 -3.10 7.86
N LYS A 110 -11.10 -4.06 7.80
CA LYS A 110 -11.39 -4.94 8.93
C LYS A 110 -10.22 -5.88 9.23
N GLU A 111 -9.58 -6.45 8.20
CA GLU A 111 -8.36 -7.27 8.35
C GLU A 111 -7.27 -6.47 9.07
N ILE A 112 -7.00 -5.25 8.59
CA ILE A 112 -6.04 -4.31 9.19
C ILE A 112 -6.41 -4.00 10.65
N SER A 113 -7.67 -3.67 10.94
CA SER A 113 -8.13 -3.31 12.28
C SER A 113 -8.11 -4.50 13.27
N SER A 114 -8.18 -5.72 12.74
CA SER A 114 -8.10 -6.95 13.54
C SER A 114 -6.65 -7.40 13.80
N GLY A 115 -5.71 -6.96 12.96
CA GLY A 115 -4.28 -7.17 13.17
C GLY A 115 -3.74 -6.22 14.25
N SER A 116 -2.95 -6.75 15.19
CA SER A 116 -2.42 -5.99 16.33
C SER A 116 -1.32 -4.97 15.97
N GLU A 117 -0.83 -4.96 14.74
CA GLU A 117 0.41 -4.26 14.34
C GLU A 117 0.21 -3.08 13.37
N VAL A 118 -1.02 -2.82 12.91
CA VAL A 118 -1.30 -1.79 11.89
C VAL A 118 -2.28 -0.74 12.44
N GLN A 119 -1.81 0.48 12.66
CA GLN A 119 -2.70 1.65 12.80
C GLN A 119 -2.67 2.45 11.50
N LEU A 120 -3.80 2.45 10.77
CA LEU A 120 -3.98 3.37 9.64
C LEU A 120 -4.09 4.80 10.16
N ASP A 121 -3.48 5.74 9.46
CA ASP A 121 -3.62 7.16 9.79
C ASP A 121 -5.06 7.66 9.53
N VAL A 122 -5.37 8.80 10.13
CA VAL A 122 -6.69 9.44 10.04
C VAL A 122 -7.05 9.78 8.60
N GLU A 123 -6.06 10.08 7.77
CA GLU A 123 -6.26 10.47 6.36
C GLU A 123 -6.68 9.27 5.52
N THR A 124 -6.09 8.09 5.75
CA THR A 124 -6.48 6.82 5.16
C THR A 124 -7.89 6.44 5.57
N TYR A 125 -8.23 6.54 6.87
CA TYR A 125 -9.61 6.32 7.33
C TYR A 125 -10.61 7.30 6.71
N LYS A 126 -10.23 8.58 6.57
CA LYS A 126 -11.09 9.60 5.97
C LYS A 126 -11.35 9.33 4.49
N ALA A 127 -10.31 8.99 3.72
CA ALA A 127 -10.44 8.62 2.32
C ALA A 127 -11.36 7.40 2.13
N LEU A 128 -11.31 6.44 3.06
CA LEU A 128 -12.19 5.26 3.06
C LEU A 128 -13.64 5.62 3.38
N ILE A 129 -13.86 6.49 4.38
CA ILE A 129 -15.20 6.97 4.73
C ILE A 129 -15.79 7.72 3.53
N GLU A 130 -15.04 8.62 2.91
CA GLU A 130 -15.49 9.38 1.73
C GLU A 130 -15.82 8.46 0.54
N ALA A 131 -14.98 7.47 0.24
CA ALA A 131 -15.24 6.47 -0.80
C ALA A 131 -16.43 5.54 -0.49
N SER A 132 -16.76 5.34 0.79
CA SER A 132 -17.94 4.57 1.21
C SER A 132 -19.23 5.39 1.16
N MET A 133 -19.16 6.69 1.45
CA MET A 133 -20.32 7.59 1.47
C MET A 133 -20.82 7.94 0.06
N THR A 134 -19.98 7.90 -0.96
CA THR A 134 -20.40 8.06 -2.36
C THR A 134 -21.31 6.92 -2.87
N LYS A 135 -21.51 5.85 -2.08
CA LYS A 135 -22.49 4.77 -2.34
C LYS A 135 -23.81 4.90 -1.57
N GLN A 136 -23.99 5.92 -0.74
CA GLN A 136 -25.25 6.07 0.03
C GLN A 136 -26.35 6.87 -0.68
N ASP A 137 -26.27 7.01 -2.00
CA ASP A 137 -27.41 7.47 -2.80
C ASP A 137 -28.11 6.26 -3.48
N PHE A 138 -29.38 6.08 -3.09
CA PHE A 138 -30.45 5.26 -3.70
C PHE A 138 -30.69 3.81 -3.24
N GLU A 139 -30.88 3.52 -1.94
CA GLU A 139 -31.80 2.42 -1.52
C GLU A 139 -32.49 2.68 -0.16
N SER A 140 -32.92 3.91 0.11
CA SER A 140 -33.84 4.20 1.24
C SER A 140 -34.72 5.41 0.95
N ALA A 141 -35.49 5.33 -0.13
CA ALA A 141 -36.69 6.13 -0.33
C ALA A 141 -37.56 5.48 -1.43
N LEU A 142 -38.10 4.28 -1.15
CA LEU A 142 -39.30 3.78 -1.82
C LEU A 142 -40.33 3.41 -0.76
#